data_AF-A0A2V8EKL4-F1
#
_entry.id   AF-A0A2V8EKL4-F1
#
_cell.length_a   1.000
_cell.length_b   1.000
_cell.length_c   1.000
_cell.angle_alpha   90.00
_cell.angle_beta   90.00
_cell.angle_gamma   90.00
#
_symmetry.space_group_name_H-M   'P 1'
#
loop_
_entity.id
_entity.type
_entity.pdbx_description
1 polymer ?
#
loop_
_entity_poly.entity_id
_entity_poly.type
_entity_poly.pdbx_seq_one_letter_code
_entity_poly.pdbx_strand_id
1 'polypeptide(L)'
;FWRDDWNGTFNGGRRLQHALYGLAAVALLRSKYKNPRVTAGVYYFSSHKGRQERVRIDAPGQAAIARVLGDLRELIVQGGFVHTPAKDNCKFCDYAAACGDDVHEQADAKLQDSRLAANRRLAAHV
;
A
#
# COMPACT_ATOMS: atom_id res chain seq x y z
N PHE A 1 17.07 -5.82 -0.55
CA PHE A 1 16.86 -6.01 -2.01
C PHE A 1 15.35 -6.11 -2.21
N TRP A 2 14.79 -5.85 -3.41
CA TRP A 2 13.31 -5.77 -3.56
C TRP A 2 12.58 -7.02 -3.05
N ARG A 3 13.23 -8.18 -3.12
CA ARG A 3 12.75 -9.48 -2.61
C ARG A 3 12.60 -9.50 -1.09
N ASP A 4 13.57 -8.95 -0.38
CA ASP A 4 13.60 -8.94 1.09
C ASP A 4 12.48 -8.04 1.65
N ASP A 5 12.11 -7.01 0.89
CA ASP A 5 11.05 -6.06 1.23
C ASP A 5 9.67 -6.50 0.68
N TRP A 6 9.58 -7.67 0.03
CA TRP A 6 8.33 -8.14 -0.55
C TRP A 6 7.40 -8.69 0.53
N ASN A 7 6.49 -7.84 1.00
CA ASN A 7 5.45 -8.23 1.94
C ASN A 7 4.09 -8.37 1.26
N GLY A 8 3.60 -9.60 1.11
CA GLY A 8 2.20 -9.91 0.78
C GLY A 8 1.59 -9.32 -0.49
N THR A 9 0.27 -9.14 -0.51
CA THR A 9 -0.48 -8.55 -1.61
C THR A 9 -0.55 -7.02 -1.51
N PHE A 10 -0.86 -6.50 -0.32
CA PHE A 10 -1.18 -5.09 -0.07
C PHE A 10 -0.10 -4.34 0.72
N ASN A 11 0.78 -5.04 1.45
CA ASN A 11 1.86 -4.45 2.24
C ASN A 11 1.42 -3.25 3.11
N GLY A 12 0.44 -3.45 3.97
CA GLY A 12 -0.08 -2.40 4.84
C GLY A 12 -0.73 -1.23 4.08
N GLY A 13 -1.30 -1.50 2.90
CA GLY A 13 -1.82 -0.48 1.98
C GLY A 13 -0.77 0.22 1.12
N ARG A 14 0.53 -0.14 1.23
CA ARG A 14 1.61 0.45 0.42
C ARG A 14 1.67 -0.13 -1.01
N ARG A 15 0.98 -1.24 -1.27
CA ARG A 15 0.93 -1.91 -2.58
C ARG A 15 -0.51 -2.01 -3.08
N LEU A 16 -1.01 -0.94 -3.69
CA LEU A 16 -2.37 -0.87 -4.23
C LEU A 16 -2.46 -0.85 -5.77
N GLN A 17 -1.35 -0.59 -6.45
CA GLN A 17 -1.36 -0.34 -7.90
C GLN A 17 -1.94 -1.51 -8.71
N HIS A 18 -1.47 -2.75 -8.47
CA HIS A 18 -1.97 -3.92 -9.20
C HIS A 18 -3.49 -4.13 -9.03
N ALA A 19 -4.02 -3.88 -7.82
CA ALA A 19 -5.44 -4.01 -7.51
C ALA A 19 -6.27 -2.92 -8.20
N LEU A 20 -5.87 -1.66 -8.06
CA LEU A 20 -6.57 -0.52 -8.65
C LEU A 20 -6.51 -0.55 -10.18
N TYR A 21 -5.35 -0.86 -10.76
CA TYR A 21 -5.19 -1.02 -12.20
C TYR A 21 -5.97 -2.22 -12.72
N GLY A 22 -6.07 -3.30 -11.95
CA GLY A 22 -6.94 -4.44 -12.29
C GLY A 22 -8.41 -4.03 -12.42
N LEU A 23 -8.93 -3.25 -11.46
CA LEU A 23 -10.29 -2.72 -11.51
C LEU A 23 -10.49 -1.76 -12.69
N ALA A 24 -9.54 -0.85 -12.91
CA ALA A 24 -9.58 0.09 -14.03
C ALA A 24 -9.57 -0.63 -15.39
N ALA A 25 -8.72 -1.65 -15.55
CA ALA A 25 -8.65 -2.46 -16.76
C ALA A 25 -9.99 -3.17 -17.03
N VAL A 26 -10.60 -3.79 -16.02
CA VAL A 26 -11.94 -4.40 -16.16
C VAL A 26 -12.96 -3.34 -16.59
N ALA A 27 -12.97 -2.16 -15.98
CA ALA A 27 -13.90 -1.09 -16.32
C ALA A 27 -13.76 -0.64 -17.77
N LEU A 28 -12.53 -0.46 -18.26
CA LEU A 28 -12.25 -0.07 -19.66
C LEU A 28 -12.66 -1.17 -20.65
N LEU A 29 -12.46 -2.44 -20.30
CA LEU A 29 -12.72 -3.58 -21.19
C LEU A 29 -14.21 -3.96 -21.29
N ARG A 30 -15.07 -3.49 -20.37
CA ARG A 30 -16.52 -3.77 -20.38
C ARG A 30 -17.23 -3.29 -21.64
N SER A 31 -16.71 -2.26 -22.30
CA SER A 31 -17.26 -1.76 -23.57
C SER A 31 -17.00 -2.71 -24.75
N LYS A 32 -15.98 -3.57 -24.65
CA LYS A 32 -15.53 -4.45 -25.73
C LYS A 32 -15.81 -5.93 -25.49
N TYR A 33 -15.90 -6.34 -24.23
CA TYR A 33 -16.04 -7.74 -23.84
C TYR A 33 -17.20 -7.91 -22.86
N LYS A 34 -17.94 -9.03 -22.98
CA LYS A 34 -19.13 -9.30 -22.15
C LYS A 34 -18.80 -9.44 -20.67
N ASN A 35 -17.71 -10.13 -20.32
CA ASN A 35 -17.30 -10.42 -18.93
C ASN A 35 -15.77 -10.36 -18.77
N PRO A 36 -15.13 -9.19 -18.95
CA PRO A 36 -13.69 -9.07 -18.78
C PRO A 36 -13.32 -9.29 -17.30
N ARG A 37 -12.24 -10.04 -17.08
CA ARG A 37 -11.67 -10.28 -15.75
C ARG A 37 -10.16 -10.20 -15.82
N VAL A 38 -9.57 -9.60 -14.79
CA VAL A 38 -8.12 -9.67 -14.56
C VAL A 38 -7.87 -10.86 -13.66
N THR A 39 -6.93 -11.73 -14.05
CA THR A 39 -6.55 -12.92 -13.28
C THR A 39 -5.30 -12.70 -12.45
N ALA A 40 -4.42 -11.79 -12.87
CA ALA A 40 -3.22 -11.40 -12.15
C ALA A 40 -2.64 -10.08 -12.68
N GLY A 41 -1.79 -9.46 -11.87
CA GLY A 41 -0.82 -8.46 -12.28
C GLY A 41 0.60 -9.03 -12.26
N VAL A 42 1.54 -8.33 -12.90
CA VAL A 42 2.98 -8.67 -12.85
C VAL A 42 3.77 -7.40 -12.60
N TYR A 43 4.57 -7.39 -11.52
CA TYR A 43 5.61 -6.39 -11.32
C TYR A 43 6.87 -6.86 -12.04
N TYR A 44 7.37 -6.05 -12.98
CA TYR A 44 8.60 -6.31 -13.71
C TYR A 44 9.70 -5.36 -13.24
N PHE A 45 10.72 -5.90 -12.59
CA PHE A 45 11.85 -5.15 -12.05
C PHE A 45 13.00 -5.11 -13.08
N SER A 46 12.87 -4.21 -14.06
CA SER A 46 13.77 -4.12 -15.22
C SER A 46 15.14 -3.49 -14.94
N SER A 47 15.34 -2.86 -13.78
CA SER A 47 16.61 -2.21 -13.43
C SER A 47 17.74 -3.21 -13.19
N HIS A 48 18.98 -2.74 -13.19
CA HIS A 48 20.14 -3.60 -12.87
C HIS A 48 19.99 -4.27 -11.49
N LYS A 49 19.56 -3.50 -10.47
CA LYS A 49 19.23 -4.03 -9.13
C LYS A 49 18.00 -4.94 -9.14
N GLY A 50 17.11 -4.82 -10.12
CA GLY A 50 15.93 -5.68 -10.29
C GLY A 50 16.21 -7.01 -10.97
N ARG A 51 17.35 -7.14 -11.66
CA ARG A 51 17.79 -8.35 -12.39
C ARG A 51 16.77 -8.91 -13.39
N GLN A 52 15.94 -8.03 -13.97
CA GLN A 52 14.87 -8.41 -14.91
C GLN A 52 13.87 -9.42 -14.32
N GLU A 53 13.69 -9.40 -13.01
CA GLU A 53 12.84 -10.35 -12.31
C GLU A 53 11.36 -9.94 -12.42
N ARG A 54 10.48 -10.95 -12.45
CA ARG A 54 9.03 -10.77 -12.52
C ARG A 54 8.38 -11.36 -11.29
N VAL A 55 7.47 -10.61 -10.69
CA VAL A 55 6.64 -11.08 -9.58
C VAL A 55 5.20 -11.05 -10.02
N ARG A 56 4.63 -12.24 -10.14
CA ARG A 56 3.20 -12.40 -10.35
C ARG A 56 2.47 -12.17 -9.04
N ILE A 57 1.37 -11.43 -9.11
CA ILE A 57 0.42 -11.25 -8.02
C ILE A 57 -0.96 -11.60 -8.55
N ASP A 58 -1.62 -12.57 -7.94
CA ASP A 58 -2.97 -12.93 -8.37
C ASP A 58 -3.94 -11.78 -8.08
N ALA A 59 -4.97 -11.66 -8.90
CA ALA A 59 -5.92 -10.57 -8.78
C ALA A 59 -6.65 -10.66 -7.43
N PRO A 60 -6.52 -9.65 -6.55
CA PRO A 60 -7.19 -9.71 -5.27
C PRO A 60 -8.71 -9.63 -5.43
N GLY A 61 -9.44 -10.31 -4.56
CA GLY A 61 -10.90 -10.23 -4.53
C GLY A 61 -11.38 -8.82 -4.20
N GLN A 62 -12.51 -8.40 -4.79
CA GLN A 62 -13.07 -7.06 -4.60
C GLN A 62 -13.30 -6.70 -3.13
N ALA A 63 -13.74 -7.67 -2.31
CA ALA A 63 -13.92 -7.46 -0.87
C ALA A 63 -12.60 -7.14 -0.15
N ALA A 64 -11.50 -7.78 -0.55
CA ALA A 64 -10.19 -7.49 0.04
C ALA A 64 -9.71 -6.08 -0.34
N ILE A 65 -9.87 -5.69 -1.61
CA ILE A 65 -9.57 -4.33 -2.08
C ILE A 65 -10.40 -3.29 -1.31
N ALA A 66 -11.71 -3.54 -1.18
CA ALA A 66 -12.63 -2.65 -0.48
C ALA A 66 -12.27 -2.48 1.01
N ARG A 67 -11.81 -3.54 1.69
CA ARG A 67 -11.34 -3.43 3.08
C ARG A 67 -10.12 -2.52 3.22
N VAL A 68 -9.09 -2.71 2.39
CA VAL A 68 -7.88 -1.87 2.43
C VAL A 68 -8.21 -0.41 2.15
N LEU A 69 -9.03 -0.14 1.11
CA LEU A 69 -9.46 1.21 0.77
C LEU A 69 -10.37 1.81 1.85
N GLY A 70 -11.19 0.99 2.51
CA GLY A 70 -12.03 1.40 3.63
C GLY A 70 -11.20 1.88 4.82
N ASP A 71 -10.21 1.09 5.25
CA ASP A 71 -9.31 1.46 6.34
C ASP A 71 -8.47 2.71 5.99
N LEU A 72 -7.99 2.82 4.74
CA LEU A 72 -7.28 4.00 4.27
C LEU A 72 -8.18 5.25 4.28
N ARG A 73 -9.42 5.13 3.79
CA ARG A 73 -10.40 6.24 3.79
C ARG A 73 -10.74 6.67 5.21
N GLU A 74 -10.94 5.73 6.12
CA GLU A 74 -11.23 6.04 7.53
C GLU A 74 -10.10 6.87 8.15
N LEU A 75 -8.84 6.47 7.93
CA LEU A 75 -7.67 7.22 8.40
C LEU A 75 -7.65 8.66 7.86
N ILE A 76 -7.95 8.84 6.57
CA ILE A 76 -8.02 10.17 5.94
C ILE A 76 -9.13 11.01 6.56
N VAL A 77 -10.33 10.45 6.73
CA VAL A 77 -11.49 11.16 7.29
C VAL A 77 -11.27 11.56 8.74
N GLN A 78 -10.61 10.70 9.53
CA GLN A 78 -10.30 10.98 10.94
C GLN A 78 -9.13 11.96 11.11
N GLY A 79 -8.38 12.27 10.06
CA GLY A 79 -7.14 13.04 10.16
C GLY A 79 -6.04 12.30 10.93
N GLY A 80 -6.10 10.98 10.98
CA GLY A 80 -5.21 10.11 11.77
C GLY A 80 -3.82 9.92 11.14
N PHE A 81 -3.15 11.00 10.77
CA PHE A 81 -1.84 10.98 10.11
C PHE A 81 -0.72 10.88 11.15
N VAL A 82 -0.17 9.69 11.32
CA VAL A 82 0.98 9.45 12.19
C VAL A 82 2.23 9.37 11.34
N HIS A 83 3.32 9.96 11.84
CA HIS A 83 4.64 9.76 11.25
C HIS A 83 5.02 8.27 11.22
N THR A 84 5.95 7.93 10.35
CA THR A 84 6.51 6.59 10.28
C THR A 84 7.48 6.34 11.44
N PRO A 85 7.38 5.21 12.18
CA PRO A 85 8.40 4.82 13.15
C PRO A 85 9.67 4.30 12.46
N ALA A 86 9.56 3.78 11.24
CA ALA A 86 10.71 3.31 10.46
C ALA A 86 11.50 4.49 9.88
N LYS A 87 12.77 4.64 10.31
CA LYS A 87 13.69 5.70 9.86
C LYS A 87 13.95 5.68 8.36
N ASP A 88 14.02 4.50 7.75
CA ASP A 88 14.30 4.36 6.32
C ASP A 88 13.23 4.97 5.41
N ASN A 89 11.99 5.11 5.90
CA ASN A 89 10.93 5.79 5.15
C ASN A 89 11.20 7.29 4.97
N CYS A 90 12.08 7.88 5.78
CA CYS A 90 12.45 9.31 5.70
C CYS A 90 13.61 9.58 4.74
N LYS A 91 14.36 8.55 4.30
CA LYS A 91 15.59 8.69 3.50
C LYS A 91 15.43 9.51 2.21
N PHE A 92 14.26 9.42 1.58
CA PHE A 92 13.93 10.11 0.33
C PHE A 92 12.65 10.95 0.47
N CYS A 93 12.32 11.38 1.70
CA CYS A 93 11.11 12.12 1.98
C CYS A 93 11.35 13.64 1.89
N ASP A 94 10.69 14.29 0.94
CA ASP A 94 10.78 15.75 0.76
C ASP A 94 10.17 16.55 1.92
N TYR A 95 9.37 15.91 2.77
CA TYR A 95 8.68 16.53 3.90
C TYR A 95 9.44 16.40 5.23
N ALA A 96 10.67 15.86 5.22
CA ALA A 96 11.42 15.61 6.46
C ALA A 96 11.58 16.87 7.33
N ALA A 97 11.80 18.04 6.71
CA ALA A 97 11.94 19.31 7.41
C ALA A 97 10.66 19.77 8.15
N ALA A 98 9.49 19.27 7.75
CA ALA A 98 8.22 19.60 8.40
C ALA A 98 7.89 18.71 9.61
N CYS A 99 8.60 17.58 9.78
CA CYS A 99 8.28 16.61 10.81
C CYS A 99 8.79 17.02 12.20
N GLY A 100 9.88 17.80 12.27
CA GLY A 100 10.53 18.19 13.53
C GLY A 100 11.48 17.12 14.09
N ASP A 101 11.89 17.27 15.35
CA ASP A 101 12.79 16.35 16.04
C ASP A 101 12.03 15.18 16.70
N ASP A 102 12.75 14.09 17.01
CA ASP A 102 12.26 12.88 17.71
C ASP A 102 11.01 12.21 17.10
N VAL A 103 10.79 12.41 15.80
CA VAL A 103 9.55 12.02 15.10
C VAL A 103 9.24 10.54 15.18
N HIS A 104 10.29 9.71 15.23
CA HIS A 104 10.16 8.25 15.24
C HIS A 104 9.73 7.73 16.61
N GLU A 105 10.32 8.25 17.69
CA GLU A 105 9.93 7.89 19.06
C GLU A 105 8.50 8.37 19.36
N GLN A 106 8.17 9.59 18.91
CA GLN A 106 6.81 10.10 19.01
C GLN A 106 5.82 9.28 18.18
N ALA A 107 6.21 8.75 17.02
CA ALA A 107 5.37 7.89 16.21
C ALA A 107 5.02 6.60 16.96
N ASP A 108 6.01 5.94 17.56
CA ASP A 108 5.79 4.70 18.33
C ASP A 108 4.81 4.92 19.49
N ALA A 109 4.96 6.04 20.22
CA ALA A 109 4.02 6.40 21.28
C ALA A 109 2.61 6.68 20.75
N LYS A 110 2.49 7.45 19.65
CA LYS A 110 1.20 7.77 19.01
C LYS A 110 0.47 6.52 18.53
N LEU A 111 1.18 5.54 17.98
CA LEU A 111 0.58 4.30 17.47
C LEU A 111 -0.16 3.47 18.54
N GLN A 112 0.06 3.74 19.83
CA GLN A 112 -0.69 3.13 20.93
C GLN A 112 -2.05 3.79 21.18
N ASP A 113 -2.34 4.97 20.62
CA ASP A 113 -3.62 5.65 20.80
C ASP A 113 -4.76 4.85 20.14
N SER A 114 -5.83 4.61 20.91
CA SER A 114 -7.09 4.04 20.44
C SER A 114 -7.64 4.71 19.16
N ARG A 115 -7.45 6.02 19.00
CA ARG A 115 -7.89 6.81 17.82
C ARG A 115 -7.24 6.37 16.52
N LEU A 116 -6.13 5.63 16.58
CA LEU A 116 -5.36 5.15 15.43
C LEU A 116 -5.64 3.68 15.10
N ALA A 117 -6.81 3.16 15.49
CA ALA A 117 -7.23 1.81 15.16
C ALA A 117 -7.23 1.54 13.65
N ALA A 118 -7.68 2.50 12.83
CA ALA A 118 -7.65 2.40 11.37
C ALA A 118 -6.22 2.23 10.82
N ASN A 119 -5.24 2.93 11.39
CA ASN A 119 -3.83 2.78 11.01
C ASN A 119 -3.32 1.36 11.28
N ARG A 120 -3.63 0.79 12.46
CA ARG A 120 -3.23 -0.58 12.83
C ARG A 120 -3.89 -1.63 11.95
N ARG A 121 -5.19 -1.48 11.63
CA ARG A 121 -5.87 -2.35 10.66
C ARG A 121 -5.25 -2.23 9.28
N LEU A 122 -4.95 -1.01 8.84
CA LEU A 122 -4.30 -0.77 7.56
C LEU A 122 -2.96 -1.50 7.48
N ALA A 123 -2.12 -1.39 8.51
CA ALA A 123 -0.82 -2.06 8.59
C ALA A 123 -0.89 -3.60 8.59
N ALA A 124 -2.02 -4.17 9.01
CA ALA A 124 -2.23 -5.62 9.08
C ALA A 124 -2.61 -6.27 7.73
N HIS A 125 -2.90 -5.49 6.68
CA HIS A 125 -3.17 -6.05 5.35
C HIS A 125 -1.88 -6.55 4.69
N VAL A 126 -1.70 -7.88 4.64
CA VAL A 126 -0.54 -8.52 4.00
C VAL A 126 -0.71 -8.56 2.49
#